data_AF-A0A2M7B1U3-F1
#
_entry.id   AF-A0A2M7B1U3-F1
#
_cell.length_a   1.000
_cell.length_b   1.000
_cell.length_c   1.000
_cell.angle_alpha   90.00
_cell.angle_beta   90.00
_cell.angle_gamma   90.00
#
_symmetry.space_group_name_H-M   'P 1'
#
loop_
_entity.id
_entity.type
_entity.pdbx_description
1 polymer ?
#
loop_
_entity_poly.entity_id
_entity_poly.type
_entity_poly.pdbx_seq_one_letter_code
_entity_poly.pdbx_strand_id
1 'polypeptide(L)'
;MNNSKLKMKNWNKIIRKFLIIFTIIFNLTFYIFNCLYSATISIQRIGCVDMNRIMDEYPDAKKIKDELSANLNTRKENIKNFQSQIVATELEIKQMEEQLQTYNEEQKKTKENAKVTALAEGSDVSSSTETVVLVDTGTVTQISSPTFTTADIETKKVALGKQKIDLEKYIAVTKQEEKDINNKAKKNIMGKIYDAIKEVSSEEGLTVLVDSCNLIYGEDAQDITEKVLKKLK
;
A
#
# COMPACT_ATOMS: atom_id res chain seq x y z
N MET A 1 -46.33 18.67 97.75
CA MET A 1 -45.65 19.27 96.58
C MET A 1 -44.25 18.65 96.32
N ASN A 2 -44.06 17.33 96.45
CA ASN A 2 -42.73 16.68 96.34
C ASN A 2 -42.62 15.51 95.34
N ASN A 3 -43.73 14.89 94.91
CA ASN A 3 -43.67 13.74 93.99
C ASN A 3 -43.36 14.12 92.53
N SER A 4 -43.66 15.35 92.10
CA SER A 4 -43.35 15.80 90.72
C SER A 4 -41.85 16.05 90.51
N LYS A 5 -41.15 16.59 91.51
CA LYS A 5 -39.70 16.85 91.44
C LYS A 5 -38.88 15.55 91.43
N LEU A 6 -39.29 14.53 92.18
CA LEU A 6 -38.64 13.22 92.16
C LEU A 6 -38.82 12.51 90.81
N LYS A 7 -40.03 12.59 90.24
CA LYS A 7 -40.37 12.00 88.93
C LYS A 7 -39.59 12.66 87.79
N MET A 8 -39.44 14.00 87.80
CA MET A 8 -38.63 14.72 86.81
C MET A 8 -37.13 14.39 86.91
N LYS A 9 -36.57 14.22 88.12
CA LYS A 9 -35.15 13.89 88.29
C LYS A 9 -34.80 12.51 87.76
N ASN A 10 -35.70 11.53 87.90
CA ASN A 10 -35.52 10.19 87.35
C ASN A 10 -35.72 10.16 85.82
N TRP A 11 -36.63 10.97 85.29
CA TRP A 11 -36.85 11.07 83.84
C TRP A 11 -35.64 11.67 83.11
N ASN A 12 -35.02 12.71 83.67
CA ASN A 12 -33.79 13.30 83.12
C ASN A 12 -32.59 12.32 83.14
N LYS A 13 -32.52 11.42 84.13
CA LYS A 13 -31.49 10.36 84.16
C LYS A 13 -31.72 9.31 83.06
N ILE A 14 -32.97 8.97 82.78
CA ILE A 14 -33.34 8.03 81.71
C ILE A 14 -33.02 8.66 80.35
N ILE A 15 -33.41 9.92 80.12
CA ILE A 15 -33.14 10.65 78.87
C ILE A 15 -31.62 10.75 78.61
N ARG A 16 -30.81 11.07 79.62
CA ARG A 16 -29.35 11.11 79.48
C ARG A 16 -28.74 9.76 79.08
N LYS A 17 -29.24 8.64 79.62
CA LYS A 17 -28.78 7.30 79.24
C LYS A 17 -29.14 6.96 77.79
N PHE A 18 -30.36 7.31 77.35
CA PHE A 18 -30.77 7.14 75.95
C PHE A 18 -29.93 7.97 75.00
N LEU A 19 -29.60 9.21 75.37
CA LEU A 19 -28.80 10.10 74.52
C LEU A 19 -27.37 9.54 74.31
N ILE A 20 -26.74 9.01 75.36
CA ILE A 20 -25.41 8.38 75.26
C ILE A 20 -25.44 7.13 74.37
N ILE A 21 -26.44 6.26 74.55
CA ILE A 21 -26.59 5.05 73.73
C ILE A 21 -26.83 5.41 72.26
N PHE A 22 -27.67 6.42 72.01
CA PHE A 22 -27.92 6.92 70.66
C PHE A 22 -26.66 7.48 70.00
N THR A 23 -25.82 8.23 70.74
CA THR A 23 -24.54 8.72 70.20
C THR A 23 -23.58 7.58 69.86
N ILE A 24 -23.52 6.51 70.68
CA ILE A 24 -22.67 5.34 70.39
C ILE A 24 -23.17 4.60 69.16
N ILE A 25 -24.48 4.35 69.05
CA ILE A 25 -25.08 3.68 67.89
C ILE A 25 -24.89 4.51 66.63
N PHE A 26 -25.08 5.83 66.70
CA PHE A 26 -24.91 6.73 65.57
C PHE A 26 -23.46 6.80 65.09
N ASN A 27 -22.47 6.78 66.00
CA ASN A 27 -21.07 6.70 65.62
C ASN A 27 -20.72 5.33 65.03
N LEU A 28 -21.28 4.24 65.57
CA LEU A 28 -21.06 2.88 65.06
C LEU A 28 -21.67 2.71 63.66
N THR A 29 -22.90 3.18 63.44
CA THR A 29 -23.54 3.15 62.12
C THR A 29 -22.80 4.06 61.15
N PHE A 30 -22.34 5.24 61.57
CA PHE A 30 -21.51 6.11 60.73
C PHE A 30 -20.17 5.45 60.34
N TYR A 31 -19.54 4.71 61.26
CA TYR A 31 -18.29 3.98 60.97
C TYR A 31 -18.50 2.82 60.00
N ILE A 32 -19.60 2.05 60.16
CA ILE A 32 -19.96 0.97 59.24
C ILE A 32 -20.34 1.52 57.86
N PHE A 33 -21.05 2.65 57.81
CA PHE A 33 -21.43 3.30 56.55
C PHE A 33 -20.19 3.77 55.79
N ASN A 34 -19.27 4.51 56.42
CA ASN A 34 -18.02 4.95 55.76
C ASN A 34 -17.14 3.78 55.27
N CYS A 35 -17.16 2.65 55.96
CA CYS A 35 -16.44 1.45 55.51
C CYS A 35 -17.06 0.83 54.24
N LEU A 36 -18.39 0.92 54.07
CA LEU A 36 -19.07 0.45 52.87
C LEU A 36 -18.92 1.39 51.66
N TYR A 37 -18.74 2.70 51.87
CA TYR A 37 -18.51 3.66 50.77
C TYR A 37 -17.08 3.64 50.22
N SER A 38 -16.12 3.03 50.93
CA SER A 38 -14.72 2.97 50.48
C SER A 38 -14.44 1.90 49.40
N ALA A 39 -15.46 1.14 48.99
CA ALA A 39 -15.29 -0.04 48.13
C ALA A 39 -15.41 0.20 46.60
N THR A 40 -15.40 1.46 46.12
CA THR A 40 -15.50 1.72 44.67
C THR A 40 -14.54 2.80 44.16
N ILE A 41 -13.28 2.79 44.61
CA ILE A 41 -12.22 3.34 43.76
C ILE A 41 -11.98 2.29 42.68
N SER A 42 -12.63 2.44 41.53
CA SER A 42 -12.28 1.69 40.33
C SER A 42 -10.86 2.12 39.94
N ILE A 43 -9.84 1.46 40.49
CA ILE A 43 -8.46 1.59 40.03
C ILE A 43 -8.51 1.31 38.53
N GLN A 44 -8.29 2.36 37.75
CA GLN A 44 -8.32 2.29 36.30
C GLN A 44 -7.04 1.58 35.86
N ARG A 45 -7.13 0.26 35.69
CA ARG A 45 -5.98 -0.55 35.28
C ARG A 45 -5.71 -0.30 33.80
N ILE A 46 -4.53 0.23 33.52
CA ILE A 46 -4.05 0.52 32.17
C ILE A 46 -3.27 -0.70 31.70
N GLY A 47 -3.61 -1.19 30.51
CA GLY A 47 -2.82 -2.17 29.80
C GLY A 47 -2.07 -1.55 28.63
N CYS A 48 -0.97 -2.19 28.24
CA CYS A 48 -0.34 -1.94 26.95
C CYS A 48 -0.34 -3.20 26.08
N VAL A 49 -0.32 -2.98 24.77
CA VAL A 49 -0.27 -4.06 23.78
C VAL A 49 0.65 -3.66 22.63
N ASP A 50 1.61 -4.53 22.30
CA ASP A 50 2.47 -4.34 21.14
C ASP A 50 1.79 -4.90 19.89
N MET A 51 1.13 -4.02 19.15
CA MET A 51 0.42 -4.40 17.94
C MET A 51 1.37 -4.86 16.82
N ASN A 52 2.58 -4.28 16.73
CA ASN A 52 3.55 -4.67 15.71
C ASN A 52 4.04 -6.09 15.96
N ARG A 53 4.38 -6.40 17.21
CA ARG A 53 4.78 -7.74 17.62
C ARG A 53 3.67 -8.76 17.39
N ILE A 54 2.41 -8.42 17.70
CA ILE A 54 1.27 -9.30 17.39
C ILE A 54 1.19 -9.56 15.90
N MET A 55 1.28 -8.54 15.05
CA MET A 55 1.20 -8.69 13.60
C MET A 55 2.35 -9.54 13.03
N ASP A 56 3.54 -9.46 13.61
CA ASP A 56 4.71 -10.21 13.14
C ASP A 56 4.75 -11.66 13.66
N GLU A 57 4.26 -11.92 14.88
CA GLU A 57 4.25 -13.26 15.47
C GLU A 57 2.96 -14.06 15.20
N TYR A 58 1.87 -13.40 14.81
CA TYR A 58 0.59 -14.06 14.52
C TYR A 58 0.66 -14.83 13.18
N PRO A 59 0.49 -16.17 13.16
CA PRO A 59 0.72 -16.97 11.96
C PRO A 59 -0.14 -16.59 10.75
N ASP A 60 -1.43 -16.28 10.96
CA ASP A 60 -2.32 -15.86 9.86
C ASP A 60 -1.88 -14.53 9.26
N ALA A 61 -1.42 -13.58 10.09
CA ALA A 61 -0.92 -12.29 9.62
C ALA A 61 0.35 -12.46 8.79
N LYS A 62 1.26 -13.32 9.25
CA LYS A 62 2.49 -13.67 8.51
C LYS A 62 2.17 -14.32 7.17
N LYS A 63 1.28 -15.32 7.15
CA LYS A 63 0.88 -16.01 5.91
C LYS A 63 0.31 -15.04 4.88
N ILE A 64 -0.57 -14.14 5.30
CA ILE A 64 -1.16 -13.12 4.43
C ILE A 64 -0.10 -12.15 3.90
N LYS A 65 0.85 -11.72 4.75
CA LYS A 65 1.97 -10.85 4.35
C LYS A 65 2.84 -11.54 3.30
N ASP A 66 3.15 -12.82 3.50
CA ASP A 66 3.95 -13.62 2.58
C ASP A 66 3.24 -13.80 1.23
N GLU A 67 1.96 -14.21 1.23
CA GLU A 67 1.13 -14.35 0.02
C GLU A 67 1.00 -13.04 -0.76
N LEU A 68 0.76 -11.92 -0.06
CA LEU A 68 0.67 -10.61 -0.67
C LEU A 68 2.02 -10.19 -1.28
N SER A 69 3.13 -10.38 -0.57
CA SER A 69 4.46 -10.03 -1.06
C SER A 69 4.85 -10.85 -2.30
N ALA A 70 4.49 -12.14 -2.35
CA ALA A 70 4.70 -13.00 -3.51
C ALA A 70 3.90 -12.51 -4.71
N ASN A 71 2.63 -12.13 -4.52
CA ASN A 71 1.80 -11.58 -5.59
C ASN A 71 2.36 -10.25 -6.13
N LEU A 72 2.78 -9.35 -5.24
CA LEU A 72 3.42 -8.09 -5.60
C LEU A 72 4.69 -8.30 -6.45
N ASN A 73 5.52 -9.27 -6.09
CA ASN A 73 6.73 -9.57 -6.83
C ASN A 73 6.42 -10.07 -8.24
N THR A 74 5.45 -10.98 -8.39
CA THR A 74 4.99 -11.45 -9.71
C THR A 74 4.44 -10.31 -10.57
N ARG A 75 3.61 -9.43 -9.99
CA ARG A 75 3.04 -8.27 -10.71
C ARG A 75 4.13 -7.28 -11.13
N LYS A 76 5.11 -7.00 -10.27
CA LYS A 76 6.27 -6.15 -10.59
C LYS A 76 7.10 -6.73 -11.74
N GLU A 77 7.33 -8.04 -11.75
CA GLU A 77 8.06 -8.69 -12.82
C GLU A 77 7.31 -8.61 -14.16
N ASN A 78 5.98 -8.81 -14.15
CA ASN A 78 5.15 -8.63 -15.35
C ASN A 78 5.23 -7.20 -15.89
N ILE A 79 5.15 -6.19 -15.01
CA ILE A 79 5.28 -4.78 -15.40
C ILE A 79 6.66 -4.52 -16.04
N LYS A 80 7.74 -5.04 -15.43
CA LYS A 80 9.11 -4.90 -15.94
C LYS A 80 9.28 -5.57 -17.31
N ASN A 81 8.67 -6.74 -17.51
CA ASN A 81 8.69 -7.45 -18.78
C ASN A 81 7.96 -6.64 -19.87
N PHE A 82 6.78 -6.08 -19.57
CA PHE A 82 6.07 -5.19 -20.51
C PHE A 82 6.87 -3.93 -20.84
N GLN A 83 7.48 -3.28 -19.84
CA GLN A 83 8.34 -2.12 -20.07
C GLN A 83 9.52 -2.46 -20.99
N SER A 84 10.15 -3.62 -20.78
CA SER A 84 11.27 -4.08 -21.60
C SER A 84 10.85 -4.33 -23.05
N GLN A 85 9.66 -4.91 -23.28
CA GLN A 85 9.11 -5.13 -24.62
C GLN A 85 8.78 -3.81 -25.33
N ILE A 86 8.22 -2.83 -24.61
CA ILE A 86 7.94 -1.50 -25.14
C ILE A 86 9.23 -0.82 -25.57
N VAL A 87 10.27 -0.83 -24.73
CA VAL A 87 11.58 -0.23 -25.05
C VAL A 87 12.23 -0.91 -26.25
N ALA A 88 12.17 -2.25 -26.33
CA ALA A 88 12.70 -2.97 -27.49
C ALA A 88 11.97 -2.60 -28.79
N THR A 89 10.65 -2.48 -28.74
CA THR A 89 9.82 -2.08 -29.89
C THR A 89 10.07 -0.63 -30.29
N GLU A 90 10.26 0.28 -29.33
CA GLU A 90 10.65 1.67 -29.59
C GLU A 90 11.99 1.77 -30.32
N LEU A 91 12.97 0.97 -29.88
CA LEU A 91 14.28 0.93 -30.52
C LEU A 91 14.19 0.40 -31.95
N GLU A 92 13.41 -0.65 -32.18
CA GLU A 92 13.18 -1.21 -33.51
C GLU A 92 12.54 -0.16 -34.44
N ILE A 93 11.50 0.54 -33.98
CA ILE A 93 10.86 1.64 -34.73
C ILE A 93 11.87 2.72 -35.10
N LYS A 94 12.70 3.14 -34.13
CA LYS A 94 13.72 4.16 -34.37
C LYS A 94 14.74 3.72 -35.43
N GLN A 95 15.19 2.47 -35.39
CA GLN A 95 16.12 1.92 -36.38
C GLN A 95 15.50 1.86 -37.78
N MET A 96 14.23 1.46 -37.90
CA MET A 96 13.53 1.47 -39.19
C MET A 96 13.35 2.89 -39.74
N GLU A 97 13.07 3.87 -38.88
CA GLU A 97 12.97 5.28 -39.29
C GLU A 97 14.30 5.82 -39.83
N GLU A 98 15.39 5.56 -39.11
CA GLU A 98 16.74 5.97 -39.53
C GLU A 98 17.12 5.36 -40.89
N GLN A 99 16.85 4.06 -41.09
CA GLN A 99 17.12 3.37 -42.36
C GLN A 99 16.30 3.91 -43.55
N LEU A 100 15.03 4.26 -43.34
CA LEU A 100 14.22 4.90 -44.38
C LEU A 100 14.72 6.31 -44.70
N GLN A 101 15.17 7.05 -43.69
CA GLN A 101 15.69 8.39 -43.89
C GLN A 101 16.99 8.37 -44.71
N THR A 102 17.95 7.51 -44.36
CA THR A 102 19.21 7.37 -45.10
C THR A 102 18.95 6.97 -46.56
N TYR A 103 18.05 6.01 -46.78
CA TYR A 103 17.67 5.59 -48.13
C TYR A 103 17.05 6.74 -48.96
N ASN A 104 16.14 7.52 -48.37
CA ASN A 104 15.52 8.65 -49.06
C ASN A 104 16.54 9.77 -49.38
N GLU A 105 17.49 10.03 -48.49
CA GLU A 105 18.56 11.00 -48.72
C GLU A 105 19.52 10.54 -49.83
N GLU A 106 19.88 9.26 -49.87
CA GLU A 106 20.70 8.65 -50.93
C GLU A 106 20.00 8.70 -52.29
N GLN A 107 18.70 8.41 -52.33
CA GLN A 107 17.87 8.56 -53.54
C GLN A 107 17.82 10.01 -54.02
N LYS A 108 17.72 10.99 -53.10
CA LYS A 108 17.70 12.41 -53.45
C LYS A 108 19.04 12.87 -54.05
N LYS A 109 20.16 12.47 -53.43
CA LYS A 109 21.53 12.76 -53.94
C LYS A 109 21.79 12.13 -55.29
N THR A 110 21.31 10.91 -55.52
CA THR A 110 21.45 10.20 -56.81
C THR A 110 20.65 10.88 -57.93
N LYS A 111 19.44 11.37 -57.63
CA LYS A 111 18.60 12.14 -58.56
C LYS A 111 19.16 13.53 -58.86
N GLU A 112 19.81 14.17 -57.89
CA GLU A 112 20.48 15.47 -58.07
C GLU A 112 21.72 15.34 -58.97
N ASN A 113 22.56 14.31 -58.75
CA ASN A 113 23.73 14.03 -59.59
C ASN A 113 23.36 13.63 -61.03
N ALA A 114 22.25 12.90 -61.22
CA ALA A 114 21.73 12.59 -62.56
C ALA A 114 21.23 13.84 -63.31
N LYS A 115 20.74 14.85 -62.59
CA LYS A 115 20.24 16.12 -63.18
C LYS A 115 21.37 17.08 -63.57
N VAL A 116 22.50 17.04 -62.87
CA VAL A 116 23.71 17.82 -63.22
C VAL A 116 24.44 17.22 -64.43
N THR A 117 24.37 15.90 -64.62
CA THR A 117 24.95 15.21 -65.79
C THR A 117 24.13 15.45 -67.07
N ALA A 118 22.80 15.63 -66.95
CA ALA A 118 21.92 15.92 -68.09
C ALA A 118 21.98 17.38 -68.61
N LEU A 119 22.65 18.30 -67.92
CA LEU A 119 22.85 19.68 -68.39
C LEU A 119 24.18 19.90 -69.14
N ALA A 120 25.03 18.86 -69.25
CA ALA A 120 26.35 18.95 -69.89
C ALA A 120 26.40 18.43 -71.34
N GLU A 121 25.34 17.81 -71.86
CA GLU A 121 25.30 17.32 -73.25
C GLU A 121 24.20 18.00 -74.05
N GLY A 122 24.52 19.20 -74.53
CA GLY A 122 23.85 19.84 -75.64
C GLY A 122 24.88 20.48 -76.54
N SER A 123 25.38 19.74 -77.53
CA SER A 123 25.63 20.18 -78.91
C SER A 123 26.32 19.09 -79.77
N ASP A 124 25.87 19.02 -81.03
CA ASP A 124 26.46 18.37 -82.22
C ASP A 124 26.16 16.89 -82.59
N VAL A 125 25.06 16.74 -83.37
CA VAL A 125 25.04 16.40 -84.81
C VAL A 125 25.66 15.07 -85.33
N SER A 126 24.76 14.26 -85.94
CA SER A 126 24.94 13.43 -87.17
C SER A 126 25.31 11.93 -87.11
N SER A 127 24.41 11.14 -87.71
CA SER A 127 24.63 10.10 -88.73
C SER A 127 25.18 8.70 -88.39
N SER A 128 24.31 7.72 -88.68
CA SER A 128 24.52 6.38 -89.27
C SER A 128 24.95 5.16 -88.42
N THR A 129 24.06 4.16 -88.50
CA THR A 129 24.20 2.68 -88.58
C THR A 129 25.60 2.06 -88.49
N GLU A 130 25.85 1.18 -87.50
CA GLU A 130 26.12 -0.27 -87.66
C GLU A 130 26.42 -0.95 -86.31
N THR A 131 26.09 -2.24 -86.27
CA THR A 131 26.21 -3.22 -85.17
C THR A 131 27.67 -3.51 -84.75
N VAL A 132 27.94 -3.80 -83.47
CA VAL A 132 28.73 -4.94 -82.94
C VAL A 132 29.00 -4.79 -81.42
N VAL A 133 28.93 -5.95 -80.77
CA VAL A 133 28.98 -6.31 -79.34
C VAL A 133 30.38 -6.12 -78.71
N LEU A 134 30.47 -5.73 -77.42
CA LEU A 134 31.13 -6.47 -76.31
C LEU A 134 31.37 -5.62 -75.03
N VAL A 135 30.74 -6.09 -73.95
CA VAL A 135 31.21 -6.21 -72.55
C VAL A 135 31.41 -4.93 -71.75
N ASP A 136 30.29 -4.54 -71.13
CA ASP A 136 30.14 -3.67 -69.97
C ASP A 136 30.75 -4.32 -68.71
N THR A 137 31.75 -3.66 -68.12
CA THR A 137 32.23 -3.91 -66.75
C THR A 137 31.93 -2.66 -65.91
N GLY A 138 30.67 -2.26 -65.85
CA GLY A 138 30.15 -1.26 -64.91
C GLY A 138 29.43 -1.95 -63.76
N THR A 139 30.10 -2.05 -62.61
CA THR A 139 29.48 -2.52 -61.36
C THR A 139 28.44 -1.48 -60.91
N VAL A 140 27.19 -1.64 -61.34
CA VAL A 140 26.04 -0.91 -60.81
C VAL A 140 25.81 -1.42 -59.39
N THR A 141 26.09 -0.56 -58.41
CA THR A 141 25.74 -0.78 -57.02
C THR A 141 24.22 -0.89 -56.91
N GLN A 142 23.70 -2.12 -56.87
CA GLN A 142 22.29 -2.39 -56.59
C GLN A 142 22.00 -1.96 -55.15
N ILE A 143 21.44 -0.77 -55.00
CA ILE A 143 20.79 -0.33 -53.77
C ILE A 143 19.51 -1.16 -53.65
N SER A 144 19.56 -2.24 -52.88
CA SER A 144 18.36 -3.02 -52.57
C SER A 144 17.40 -2.12 -51.78
N SER A 145 16.16 -2.01 -52.25
CA SER A 145 15.09 -1.29 -51.55
C SER A 145 14.98 -1.77 -50.10
N PRO A 146 14.65 -0.88 -49.14
CA PRO A 146 14.37 -1.30 -47.77
C PRO A 146 13.23 -2.34 -47.76
N THR A 147 13.37 -3.37 -46.92
CA THR A 147 12.43 -4.49 -46.79
C THR A 147 11.09 -4.10 -46.14
N PHE A 148 10.93 -2.85 -45.71
CA PHE A 148 9.78 -2.35 -44.94
C PHE A 148 9.33 -0.98 -45.47
N THR A 149 8.03 -0.70 -45.31
CA THR A 149 7.36 0.51 -45.81
C THR A 149 7.00 1.47 -44.68
N THR A 150 6.67 2.73 -45.03
CA THR A 150 6.18 3.72 -44.06
C THR A 150 4.89 3.29 -43.35
N ALA A 151 4.04 2.50 -44.03
CA ALA A 151 2.82 1.94 -43.45
C ALA A 151 3.11 0.88 -42.37
N ASP A 152 4.21 0.14 -42.50
CA ASP A 152 4.64 -0.86 -41.50
C ASP A 152 5.13 -0.19 -40.21
N ILE A 153 5.80 0.97 -40.35
CA ILE A 153 6.22 1.78 -39.20
C ILE A 153 5.02 2.40 -38.50
N GLU A 154 4.05 2.93 -39.26
CA GLU A 154 2.85 3.53 -38.71
C GLU A 154 1.99 2.51 -37.95
N THR A 155 1.79 1.32 -38.52
CA THR A 155 1.07 0.22 -37.84
C THR A 155 1.78 -0.22 -36.56
N LYS A 156 3.11 -0.35 -36.55
CA LYS A 156 3.89 -0.63 -35.33
C LYS A 156 3.79 0.49 -34.29
N LYS A 157 3.79 1.77 -34.69
CA LYS A 157 3.58 2.91 -33.77
C LYS A 157 2.20 2.89 -33.13
N VAL A 158 1.16 2.61 -33.90
CA VAL A 158 -0.21 2.48 -33.38
C VAL A 158 -0.31 1.32 -32.39
N ALA A 159 0.30 0.17 -32.72
CA ALA A 159 0.35 -0.98 -31.82
C ALA A 159 1.11 -0.67 -30.52
N LEU A 160 2.25 0.01 -30.61
CA LEU A 160 3.03 0.47 -29.45
C LEU A 160 2.23 1.44 -28.58
N GLY A 161 1.51 2.39 -29.19
CA GLY A 161 0.63 3.31 -28.48
C GLY A 161 -0.44 2.56 -27.68
N LYS A 162 -1.05 1.53 -28.28
CA LYS A 162 -2.00 0.65 -27.60
C LYS A 162 -1.34 -0.10 -26.43
N GLN A 163 -0.17 -0.69 -26.63
CA GLN A 163 0.58 -1.40 -25.58
C GLN A 163 0.89 -0.49 -24.38
N LYS A 164 1.25 0.78 -24.62
CA LYS A 164 1.49 1.76 -23.54
C LYS A 164 0.23 2.06 -22.74
N ILE A 165 -0.90 2.27 -23.42
CA ILE A 165 -2.20 2.52 -22.77
C ILE A 165 -2.62 1.29 -21.96
N ASP A 166 -2.48 0.10 -22.52
CA ASP A 166 -2.80 -1.15 -21.84
C ASP A 166 -1.92 -1.37 -20.60
N LEU A 167 -0.63 -1.05 -20.69
CA LEU A 167 0.30 -1.09 -19.55
C LEU A 167 -0.09 -0.09 -18.46
N GLU A 168 -0.40 1.16 -18.83
CA GLU A 168 -0.81 2.18 -17.87
C GLU A 168 -2.09 1.77 -17.13
N LYS A 169 -3.08 1.27 -17.89
CA LYS A 169 -4.31 0.72 -17.33
C LYS A 169 -4.03 -0.48 -16.41
N TYR A 170 -3.14 -1.39 -16.83
CA TYR A 170 -2.75 -2.54 -16.03
C TYR A 170 -2.10 -2.12 -14.71
N ILE A 171 -1.19 -1.14 -14.73
CA ILE A 171 -0.54 -0.59 -13.52
C ILE A 171 -1.58 0.06 -12.60
N ALA A 172 -2.49 0.86 -13.15
CA ALA A 172 -3.53 1.55 -12.38
C ALA A 172 -4.49 0.56 -11.70
N VAL A 173 -4.99 -0.42 -12.45
CA VAL A 173 -5.88 -1.48 -11.93
C VAL A 173 -5.14 -2.32 -10.89
N THR A 174 -3.91 -2.74 -11.19
CA THR A 174 -3.06 -3.51 -10.28
C THR A 174 -2.87 -2.80 -8.94
N LYS A 175 -2.50 -1.52 -8.96
CA LYS A 175 -2.28 -0.72 -7.76
C LYS A 175 -3.54 -0.58 -6.93
N GLN A 176 -4.70 -0.43 -7.57
CA GLN A 176 -5.98 -0.32 -6.89
C GLN A 176 -6.39 -1.65 -6.27
N GLU A 177 -6.30 -2.76 -7.02
CA GLU A 177 -6.57 -4.11 -6.51
C GLU A 177 -5.66 -4.47 -5.33
N GLU A 178 -4.36 -4.14 -5.40
CA GLU A 178 -3.41 -4.37 -4.31
C GLU A 178 -3.84 -3.63 -3.04
N LYS A 179 -4.24 -2.37 -3.19
CA LYS A 179 -4.75 -1.57 -2.07
C LYS A 179 -6.01 -2.21 -1.47
N ASP A 180 -6.93 -2.66 -2.31
CA ASP A 180 -8.21 -3.24 -1.85
C ASP A 180 -8.02 -4.61 -1.18
N ILE A 181 -7.19 -5.48 -1.77
CA ILE A 181 -6.81 -6.77 -1.20
C ILE A 181 -6.09 -6.56 0.14
N ASN A 182 -5.10 -5.67 0.19
CA ASN A 182 -4.36 -5.37 1.41
C ASN A 182 -5.28 -4.83 2.51
N ASN A 183 -6.16 -3.88 2.17
CA ASN A 183 -7.10 -3.31 3.13
C ASN A 183 -8.09 -4.36 3.65
N LYS A 184 -8.64 -5.21 2.77
CA LYS A 184 -9.56 -6.28 3.15
C LYS A 184 -8.89 -7.31 4.06
N ALA A 185 -7.68 -7.74 3.70
CA ALA A 185 -6.90 -8.70 4.47
C ALA A 185 -6.51 -8.13 5.84
N LYS A 186 -6.00 -6.89 5.87
CA LYS A 186 -5.68 -6.16 7.10
C LYS A 186 -6.89 -6.02 8.01
N LYS A 187 -8.07 -5.68 7.46
CA LYS A 187 -9.31 -5.56 8.23
C LYS A 187 -9.72 -6.89 8.88
N ASN A 188 -9.61 -7.99 8.14
CA ASN A 188 -9.93 -9.32 8.66
C ASN A 188 -9.01 -9.71 9.83
N ILE A 189 -7.69 -9.62 9.62
CA ILE A 189 -6.68 -9.88 10.66
C ILE A 189 -6.93 -8.99 11.89
N MET A 190 -7.14 -7.70 11.66
CA MET A 190 -7.33 -6.74 12.74
C MET A 190 -8.60 -7.02 13.55
N GLY A 191 -9.67 -7.50 12.91
CA GLY A 191 -10.88 -7.96 13.61
C GLY A 191 -10.56 -9.07 14.61
N LYS A 192 -9.87 -10.13 14.16
CA LYS A 192 -9.46 -11.24 15.03
C LYS A 192 -8.57 -10.78 16.19
N ILE A 193 -7.62 -9.88 15.91
CA ILE A 193 -6.73 -9.33 16.94
C ILE A 193 -7.52 -8.52 17.96
N TYR A 194 -8.44 -7.65 17.52
CA TYR A 194 -9.26 -6.87 18.45
C TYR A 194 -10.18 -7.74 19.29
N ASP A 195 -10.74 -8.81 18.73
CA ASP A 195 -11.54 -9.76 19.49
C ASP A 195 -10.71 -10.43 20.59
N ALA A 196 -9.49 -10.88 20.27
CA ALA A 196 -8.56 -11.47 21.24
C ALA A 196 -8.11 -10.47 22.31
N ILE A 197 -7.77 -9.23 21.92
CA ILE A 197 -7.42 -8.14 22.85
C ILE A 197 -8.58 -7.86 23.80
N LYS A 198 -9.81 -7.75 23.27
CA LYS A 198 -11.01 -7.48 24.06
C LYS A 198 -11.24 -8.56 25.11
N GLU A 199 -11.12 -9.83 24.73
CA GLU A 199 -11.30 -10.95 25.64
C GLU A 199 -10.24 -10.94 26.75
N VAL A 200 -8.96 -10.85 26.39
CA VAL A 200 -7.85 -10.79 27.37
C VAL A 200 -7.96 -9.57 28.27
N SER A 201 -8.33 -8.41 27.74
CA SER A 201 -8.51 -7.20 28.54
C SER A 201 -9.64 -7.32 29.56
N SER A 202 -10.71 -8.04 29.21
CA SER A 202 -11.84 -8.32 30.11
C SER A 202 -11.44 -9.32 31.20
N GLU A 203 -10.72 -10.38 30.83
CA GLU A 203 -10.17 -11.38 31.77
C GLU A 203 -9.23 -10.72 32.81
N GLU A 204 -8.43 -9.75 32.38
CA GLU A 204 -7.46 -9.06 33.23
C GLU A 204 -8.04 -7.85 33.99
N GLY A 205 -9.29 -7.47 33.70
CA GLY A 205 -9.94 -6.30 34.32
C GLY A 205 -9.31 -4.96 33.92
N LEU A 206 -8.80 -4.87 32.70
CA LEU A 206 -8.19 -3.66 32.16
C LEU A 206 -9.27 -2.72 31.60
N THR A 207 -9.15 -1.43 31.91
CA THR A 207 -10.13 -0.42 31.50
C THR A 207 -9.68 0.40 30.30
N VAL A 208 -8.37 0.58 30.15
CA VAL A 208 -7.76 1.34 29.05
C VAL A 208 -6.62 0.54 28.48
N LEU A 209 -6.56 0.45 27.16
CA LEU A 209 -5.46 -0.18 26.44
C LEU A 209 -4.78 0.86 25.56
N VAL A 210 -3.45 0.87 25.64
CA VAL A 210 -2.60 1.75 24.84
C VAL A 210 -1.68 0.89 23.99
N ASP A 211 -1.49 1.26 22.73
CA ASP A 211 -0.46 0.63 21.91
C ASP A 211 0.91 0.97 22.49
N SER A 212 1.75 -0.05 22.71
CA SER A 212 3.10 0.09 23.24
C SER A 212 3.96 1.06 22.42
N CYS A 213 3.70 1.21 21.12
CA CYS A 213 4.42 2.17 20.27
C CYS A 213 4.20 3.64 20.67
N ASN A 214 3.08 3.93 21.33
CA ASN A 214 2.73 5.27 21.79
C ASN A 214 2.96 5.47 23.30
N LEU A 215 3.46 4.44 24.00
CA LEU A 215 3.73 4.49 25.43
C LEU A 215 5.24 4.55 25.67
N ILE A 216 5.72 5.68 26.18
CA ILE A 216 7.15 5.86 26.50
C ILE A 216 7.50 5.18 27.83
N TYR A 217 6.62 5.32 28.83
CA TYR A 217 6.77 4.75 30.17
C TYR A 217 5.41 4.60 30.83
N GLY A 218 5.21 3.51 31.57
CA GLY A 218 4.05 3.28 32.42
C GLY A 218 4.42 2.34 33.56
N GLU A 219 4.48 2.86 34.79
CA GLU A 219 4.91 2.10 35.98
C GLU A 219 3.97 0.94 36.31
N ASP A 220 2.67 1.19 36.23
CA ASP A 220 1.61 0.20 36.51
C ASP A 220 0.97 -0.37 35.23
N ALA A 221 1.55 -0.09 34.05
CA ALA A 221 0.99 -0.54 32.78
C ALA A 221 1.24 -2.03 32.59
N GLN A 222 0.15 -2.81 32.51
CA GLN A 222 0.26 -4.25 32.31
C GLN A 222 0.37 -4.60 30.82
N ASP A 223 1.49 -5.20 30.41
CA ASP A 223 1.63 -5.75 29.07
C ASP A 223 0.83 -7.06 28.92
N ILE A 224 -0.10 -7.08 27.98
CA ILE A 224 -0.92 -8.27 27.66
C ILE A 224 -0.54 -8.95 26.34
N THR A 225 0.50 -8.49 25.65
CA THR A 225 0.89 -8.95 24.30
C THR A 225 1.03 -10.47 24.22
N GLU A 226 1.72 -11.08 25.17
CA GLU A 226 1.90 -12.54 25.23
C GLU A 226 0.59 -13.30 25.41
N LYS A 227 -0.33 -12.76 26.22
CA LYS A 227 -1.63 -13.38 26.49
C LYS A 227 -2.51 -13.34 25.23
N VAL A 228 -2.49 -12.20 24.53
CA VAL A 228 -3.19 -12.04 23.25
C VAL A 228 -2.62 -12.98 22.19
N LEU A 229 -1.29 -13.08 22.07
CA LEU A 229 -0.64 -14.01 21.14
C LEU A 229 -1.00 -15.47 21.41
N LYS A 230 -1.12 -15.87 22.69
CA LYS A 230 -1.57 -17.22 23.06
C LYS A 230 -3.02 -17.48 22.67
N LYS A 231 -3.89 -16.46 22.70
CA LYS A 231 -5.30 -16.57 22.32
C LYS A 231 -5.49 -16.67 20.80
N LEU A 232 -4.57 -16.08 20.03
CA LEU A 232 -4.60 -16.05 18.56
C LEU A 232 -4.03 -17.32 17.91
N LYS A 233 -3.32 -18.18 18.66
CA LYS A 233 -2.76 -19.46 18.19
C LYS A 233 -3.76 -20.58 18.34
#